data_AF-R9I3P8-F1
#
_entry.id   AF-R9I3P8-F1
#
_cell.length_a   1.000
_cell.length_b   1.000
_cell.length_c   1.000
_cell.angle_alpha   90.00
_cell.angle_beta   90.00
_cell.angle_gamma   90.00
#
_symmetry.space_group_name_H-M   'P 1'
#
loop_
_entity.id
_entity.type
_entity.pdbx_description
1 polymer ?
#
loop_
_entity_poly.entity_id
_entity_poly.type
_entity_poly.pdbx_seq_one_letter_code
_entity_poly.pdbx_strand_id
1 'polypeptide(L)'
;MRLFFLILSLSIGICAHSQNKQALSKSDSLFAKGVELYNQGNYKAAIPLFTESDKIDKAELDSTSNRREYSAMWLGSCYYKLGDEEKAKEIDSISYSLPPIDRRVTVKPDSIMSSASNYIKQQQYKEALNSFQQALQSQRELLGEKHYKLWNTFAHMGNCYYYLKEYEKATRYWHDSFQLLEEYSLQYKIESSTVILENLIHVYSELQNYQAKKESLLKVIPLYEKSPKEKATEDLISLLLEIADCCEKLEEYKEESSYLTEASEKLKAYQGENNESYFRFSSVRLNRLRNKLLANYLKSGGNELATVRISAFCVAMLSNNSFICKYSIFFRKYELSAAVL
;
A
#
# COMPACT_ATOMS: atom_id res chain seq x y z
N MET A 1 -33.27 -1.65 46.62
CA MET A 1 -31.88 -1.38 46.16
C MET A 1 -31.72 -1.46 44.63
N ARG A 2 -32.15 -2.52 43.93
CA ARG A 2 -31.99 -2.62 42.45
C ARG A 2 -32.61 -1.48 41.63
N LEU A 3 -33.77 -0.96 42.03
CA LEU A 3 -34.44 0.16 41.35
C LEU A 3 -33.68 1.49 41.50
N PHE A 4 -33.07 1.73 42.66
CA PHE A 4 -32.25 2.92 42.92
C PHE A 4 -30.95 2.92 42.10
N PHE A 5 -30.30 1.77 41.95
CA PHE A 5 -29.12 1.62 41.10
C PHE A 5 -29.45 1.83 39.61
N LEU A 6 -30.62 1.39 39.14
CA LEU A 6 -31.10 1.61 37.76
C LEU A 6 -31.42 3.08 37.47
N ILE A 7 -32.03 3.79 38.42
CA ILE A 7 -32.33 5.22 38.27
C ILE A 7 -31.05 6.05 38.33
N LEU A 8 -30.12 5.72 39.22
CA LEU A 8 -28.83 6.40 39.33
C LEU A 8 -28.00 6.18 38.06
N SER A 9 -27.93 4.95 37.52
CA SER A 9 -27.22 4.67 36.27
C SER A 9 -27.85 5.32 35.05
N LEU A 10 -29.19 5.37 34.95
CA LEU A 10 -29.89 6.14 33.90
C LEU A 10 -29.58 7.64 34.01
N SER A 11 -29.60 8.20 35.22
CA SER A 11 -29.35 9.64 35.43
C SER A 11 -27.91 10.04 35.09
N ILE A 12 -26.93 9.19 35.43
CA ILE A 12 -25.52 9.38 35.06
C ILE A 12 -25.35 9.26 33.55
N GLY A 13 -26.02 8.30 32.91
CA GLY A 13 -26.00 8.15 31.45
C GLY A 13 -26.60 9.35 30.70
N ILE A 14 -27.70 9.91 31.19
CA ILE A 14 -28.34 11.09 30.57
C ILE A 14 -27.48 12.36 30.73
N CYS A 15 -26.86 12.56 31.90
CA CYS A 15 -25.95 13.68 32.12
C CYS A 15 -24.65 13.58 31.31
N ALA A 16 -24.05 12.39 31.21
CA ALA A 16 -22.87 12.19 30.38
C ALA A 16 -23.17 12.42 28.90
N HIS A 17 -24.33 11.95 28.42
CA HIS A 17 -24.77 12.16 27.03
C HIS A 17 -25.04 13.63 26.71
N SER A 18 -25.65 14.39 27.63
CA SER A 18 -25.94 15.81 27.42
C SER A 18 -24.66 16.67 27.44
N GLN A 19 -23.70 16.34 28.32
CA GLN A 19 -22.39 16.99 28.37
C GLN A 19 -21.59 16.76 27.09
N ASN A 20 -21.56 15.53 26.59
CA ASN A 20 -20.88 15.19 25.33
C ASN A 20 -21.47 16.00 24.15
N LYS A 21 -22.80 16.07 24.04
CA LYS A 21 -23.47 16.86 23.00
C LYS A 21 -23.13 18.36 23.07
N GLN A 22 -23.05 18.92 24.28
CA GLN A 22 -22.67 20.32 24.47
C GLN A 22 -21.21 20.57 24.09
N ALA A 23 -20.30 19.66 24.46
CA ALA A 23 -18.89 19.75 24.09
C ALA A 23 -18.69 19.67 22.57
N LEU A 24 -19.34 18.72 21.89
CA LEU A 24 -19.25 18.60 20.43
C LEU A 24 -19.82 19.83 19.70
N SER A 25 -20.89 20.43 20.22
CA SER A 25 -21.43 21.69 19.70
C SER A 25 -20.46 22.87 19.88
N LYS A 26 -19.77 22.94 21.04
CA LYS A 26 -18.67 23.91 21.24
C LYS A 26 -17.56 23.71 20.21
N SER A 27 -17.14 22.46 19.98
CA SER A 27 -16.15 22.11 18.96
C SER A 27 -16.60 22.57 17.56
N ASP A 28 -17.86 22.35 17.18
CA ASP A 28 -18.38 22.79 15.87
C ASP A 28 -18.36 24.31 15.70
N SER A 29 -18.68 25.06 16.75
CA SER A 29 -18.60 26.53 16.75
C SER A 29 -17.16 27.03 16.61
N LEU A 30 -16.22 26.43 17.35
CA LEU A 30 -14.80 26.76 17.27
C LEU A 30 -14.24 26.46 15.88
N PHE A 31 -14.53 25.27 15.35
CA PHE A 31 -14.13 24.86 14.01
C PHE A 31 -14.65 25.83 12.95
N ALA A 32 -15.94 26.17 12.98
CA ALA A 32 -16.55 27.10 12.04
C ALA A 32 -15.87 28.48 12.04
N LYS A 33 -15.58 29.02 13.22
CA LYS A 33 -14.86 30.29 13.38
C LYS A 33 -13.40 30.19 12.92
N GLY A 34 -12.75 29.04 13.16
CA GLY A 34 -11.41 28.73 12.65
C GLY A 34 -11.37 28.77 11.12
N VAL A 35 -12.34 28.14 10.47
CA VAL A 35 -12.47 28.16 8.99
C VAL A 35 -12.66 29.58 8.48
N GLU A 36 -13.49 30.39 9.13
CA GLU A 36 -13.70 31.79 8.75
C GLU A 36 -12.38 32.59 8.80
N LEU A 37 -11.64 32.50 9.92
CA LEU A 37 -10.35 33.19 10.07
C LEU A 37 -9.29 32.67 9.09
N TYR A 38 -9.27 31.36 8.82
CA TYR A 38 -8.38 30.76 7.81
C TYR A 38 -8.65 31.34 6.42
N ASN A 39 -9.92 31.44 6.03
CA ASN A 39 -10.33 31.99 4.73
C ASN A 39 -10.00 33.49 4.61
N GLN A 40 -9.92 34.21 5.72
CA GLN A 40 -9.43 35.60 5.78
C GLN A 40 -7.89 35.70 5.76
N GLY A 41 -7.16 34.58 5.70
CA GLY A 41 -5.70 34.53 5.77
C GLY A 41 -5.13 34.71 7.19
N ASN A 42 -5.98 34.75 8.21
CA ASN A 42 -5.57 34.94 9.60
C ASN A 42 -5.25 33.60 10.28
N TYR A 43 -4.25 32.90 9.75
CA TYR A 43 -3.86 31.55 10.19
C TYR A 43 -3.44 31.52 11.67
N LYS A 44 -2.74 32.55 12.15
CA LYS A 44 -2.32 32.66 13.56
C LYS A 44 -3.52 32.69 14.52
N ALA A 45 -4.59 33.40 14.16
CA ALA A 45 -5.79 33.45 14.98
C ALA A 45 -6.67 32.20 14.84
N ALA A 46 -6.59 31.49 13.70
CA ALA A 46 -7.30 30.23 13.48
C ALA A 46 -6.71 29.05 14.28
N ILE A 47 -5.39 29.01 14.47
CA ILE A 47 -4.67 27.95 15.22
C ILE A 47 -5.32 27.61 16.57
N PRO A 48 -5.50 28.55 17.53
CA PRO A 48 -6.04 28.20 18.84
C PRO A 48 -7.46 27.64 18.78
N LEU A 49 -8.25 28.02 17.77
CA LEU A 49 -9.61 27.51 17.57
C LEU A 49 -9.58 26.05 17.09
N PHE A 50 -8.72 25.73 16.11
CA PHE A 50 -8.55 24.35 15.66
C PHE A 50 -7.91 23.46 16.73
N THR A 51 -6.96 23.98 17.52
CA THR A 51 -6.36 23.25 18.64
C THR A 51 -7.39 22.88 19.71
N GLU A 52 -8.23 23.83 20.13
CA GLU A 52 -9.28 23.53 21.12
C GLU A 52 -10.37 22.62 20.52
N SER A 53 -10.74 22.81 19.25
CA SER A 53 -11.66 21.90 18.55
C SER A 53 -11.12 20.46 18.50
N ASP A 54 -9.86 20.27 18.11
CA ASP A 54 -9.17 18.98 18.05
C ASP A 54 -9.14 18.30 19.43
N LYS A 55 -8.79 19.06 20.47
CA LYS A 55 -8.77 18.58 21.85
C LYS A 55 -10.15 18.06 22.30
N ILE A 56 -11.21 18.82 22.02
CA ILE A 56 -12.58 18.41 22.38
C ILE A 56 -12.96 17.16 21.60
N ASP A 57 -12.77 17.14 20.28
CA ASP A 57 -13.13 15.98 19.46
C ASP A 57 -12.37 14.72 19.89
N LYS A 58 -11.09 14.85 20.26
CA LYS A 58 -10.28 13.72 20.75
C LYS A 58 -10.68 13.21 22.14
N ALA A 59 -11.26 14.08 22.98
CA ALA A 59 -11.75 13.70 24.30
C ALA A 59 -13.14 13.05 24.24
N GLU A 60 -14.00 13.51 23.34
CA GLU A 60 -15.42 13.14 23.30
C GLU A 60 -15.75 12.03 22.29
N LEU A 61 -14.90 11.83 21.28
CA LEU A 61 -15.12 10.86 20.20
C LEU A 61 -14.17 9.68 20.28
N ASP A 62 -14.70 8.51 19.94
CA ASP A 62 -13.92 7.29 19.77
C ASP A 62 -12.79 7.48 18.74
N SER A 63 -11.68 6.79 18.95
CA SER A 63 -10.49 6.93 18.10
C SER A 63 -10.74 6.62 16.63
N THR A 64 -11.76 5.82 16.32
CA THR A 64 -12.19 5.46 14.96
C THR A 64 -13.04 6.53 14.26
N SER A 65 -13.40 7.61 14.94
CA SER A 65 -14.22 8.68 14.34
C SER A 65 -13.40 9.52 13.35
N ASN A 66 -13.78 9.49 12.07
CA ASN A 66 -13.20 10.34 11.01
C ASN A 66 -13.24 11.85 11.36
N ARG A 67 -14.19 12.28 12.20
CA ARG A 67 -14.28 13.68 12.65
C ARG A 67 -12.99 14.17 13.33
N ARG A 68 -12.27 13.27 14.00
CA ARG A 68 -11.01 13.58 14.71
C ARG A 68 -9.87 14.01 13.78
N GLU A 69 -9.97 13.75 12.48
CA GLU A 69 -8.93 14.10 11.50
C GLU A 69 -9.02 15.56 11.02
N TYR A 70 -10.23 16.14 11.00
CA TYR A 70 -10.43 17.42 10.32
C TYR A 70 -9.72 18.57 11.03
N SER A 71 -9.83 18.68 12.35
CA SER A 71 -9.21 19.79 13.09
C SER A 71 -7.67 19.76 12.97
N ALA A 72 -7.06 18.57 12.96
CA ALA A 72 -5.64 18.38 12.73
C ALA A 72 -5.23 18.80 11.30
N MET A 73 -6.00 18.43 10.28
CA MET A 73 -5.76 18.85 8.88
C MET A 73 -5.77 20.37 8.72
N TRP A 74 -6.76 21.06 9.30
CA TRP A 74 -6.80 22.53 9.27
C TRP A 74 -5.65 23.16 10.05
N LEU A 75 -5.29 22.59 11.21
CA LEU A 75 -4.17 23.05 12.02
C LEU A 75 -2.83 22.89 11.28
N GLY A 76 -2.58 21.73 10.67
CA GLY A 76 -1.40 21.48 9.83
C GLY A 76 -1.33 22.45 8.65
N SER A 77 -2.46 22.69 7.99
CA SER A 77 -2.56 23.67 6.90
C SER A 77 -2.23 25.10 7.37
N CYS A 78 -2.69 25.52 8.56
CA CYS A 78 -2.32 26.82 9.13
C CYS A 78 -0.81 26.97 9.28
N TYR A 79 -0.13 25.97 9.88
CA TYR A 79 1.33 26.02 10.06
C TYR A 79 2.07 26.02 8.73
N TYR A 80 1.61 25.22 7.75
CA TYR A 80 2.15 25.21 6.41
C TYR A 80 2.04 26.59 5.73
N LYS A 81 0.88 27.25 5.81
CA LYS A 81 0.69 28.60 5.27
C LYS A 81 1.51 29.67 5.98
N LEU A 82 1.93 29.43 7.22
CA LEU A 82 2.85 30.30 7.97
C LEU A 82 4.33 29.99 7.71
N GLY A 83 4.64 28.98 6.89
CA GLY A 83 6.00 28.57 6.55
C GLY A 83 6.64 27.58 7.52
N ASP A 84 5.91 27.11 8.54
CA ASP A 84 6.39 26.10 9.50
C ASP A 84 6.01 24.70 9.01
N GLU A 85 6.76 24.21 8.02
CA GLU A 85 6.48 22.91 7.39
C GLU A 85 6.76 21.72 8.32
N GLU A 86 7.75 21.83 9.21
CA GLU A 86 8.10 20.78 10.16
C GLU A 86 6.94 20.51 11.11
N LYS A 87 6.40 21.56 11.72
CA LYS A 87 5.24 21.45 12.61
C LYS A 87 3.97 21.07 11.87
N ALA A 88 3.81 21.52 10.62
CA ALA A 88 2.70 21.09 9.79
C ALA A 88 2.69 19.57 9.58
N LYS A 89 3.86 18.98 9.27
CA LYS A 89 4.03 17.52 9.12
C LYS A 89 3.84 16.75 10.41
N GLU A 90 4.28 17.31 11.54
CA GLU A 90 4.07 16.70 12.87
C GLU A 90 2.57 16.56 13.20
N ILE A 91 1.77 17.56 12.83
CA ILE A 91 0.34 17.62 13.14
C ILE A 91 -0.50 16.81 12.16
N ASP A 92 -0.22 16.94 10.85
CA ASP A 92 -0.87 16.20 9.78
C ASP A 92 0.18 15.80 8.75
N SER A 93 0.68 14.57 8.82
CA SER A 93 1.70 14.09 7.88
C SER A 93 1.15 13.88 6.46
N ILE A 94 -0.16 13.69 6.32
CA ILE A 94 -0.84 13.26 5.09
C ILE A 94 -1.17 14.48 4.23
N SER A 95 -1.99 15.38 4.75
CA SER A 95 -2.69 16.42 3.98
C SER A 95 -2.32 17.86 4.31
N TYR A 96 -1.30 18.13 5.14
CA TYR A 96 -0.96 19.49 5.57
C TYR A 96 -0.77 20.51 4.42
N SER A 97 -0.24 20.05 3.27
CA SER A 97 0.00 20.90 2.10
C SER A 97 -1.17 20.95 1.12
N LEU A 98 -2.20 20.13 1.34
CA LEU A 98 -3.41 20.07 0.52
C LEU A 98 -4.46 21.07 1.04
N PRO A 99 -5.40 21.51 0.18
CA PRO A 99 -6.54 22.29 0.63
C PRO A 99 -7.33 21.51 1.69
N PRO A 100 -7.53 22.07 2.90
CA PRO A 100 -8.24 21.37 3.95
C PRO A 100 -9.74 21.28 3.61
N ILE A 101 -10.35 20.16 3.95
CA ILE A 101 -11.77 19.91 3.73
C ILE A 101 -12.59 20.46 4.91
N ASP A 102 -13.66 21.20 4.63
CA ASP A 102 -14.59 21.65 5.67
C ASP A 102 -15.49 20.49 6.11
N ARG A 103 -15.32 20.02 7.34
CA ARG A 103 -16.10 18.90 7.89
C ARG A 103 -17.61 19.14 7.91
N ARG A 104 -18.04 20.41 7.87
CA ARG A 104 -19.47 20.78 7.88
C ARG A 104 -20.17 20.39 6.59
N VAL A 105 -19.43 20.28 5.48
CA VAL A 105 -19.99 19.88 4.19
C VAL A 105 -19.93 18.36 3.98
N THR A 106 -19.06 17.65 4.69
CA THR A 106 -18.88 16.19 4.54
C THR A 106 -19.71 15.34 5.50
N VAL A 107 -20.51 15.94 6.38
CA VAL A 107 -21.32 15.22 7.39
C VAL A 107 -22.15 14.09 6.77
N LYS A 108 -22.82 14.38 5.64
CA LYS A 108 -23.65 13.40 4.94
C LYS A 108 -22.82 12.25 4.35
N PRO A 109 -21.83 12.49 3.46
CA PRO A 109 -21.04 11.39 2.92
C PRO A 109 -20.30 10.59 3.98
N ASP A 110 -19.75 11.23 5.03
CA ASP A 110 -19.05 10.53 6.12
C ASP A 110 -19.99 9.59 6.91
N SER A 111 -21.24 10.01 7.13
CA SER A 111 -22.26 9.17 7.77
C SER A 111 -22.67 7.97 6.91
N ILE A 112 -22.81 8.18 5.59
CA ILE A 112 -23.12 7.11 4.63
C ILE A 112 -21.95 6.11 4.59
N MET A 113 -20.71 6.59 4.50
CA MET A 113 -19.50 5.75 4.54
C MET A 113 -19.43 4.91 5.83
N SER A 114 -19.74 5.52 6.99
CA SER A 114 -19.74 4.81 8.27
C SER A 114 -20.79 3.69 8.30
N SER A 115 -21.98 3.96 7.77
CA SER A 115 -23.04 2.94 7.61
C SER A 115 -22.62 1.83 6.63
N ALA A 116 -21.99 2.19 5.51
CA ALA A 116 -21.48 1.25 4.52
C ALA A 116 -20.42 0.30 5.12
N SER A 117 -19.51 0.81 5.94
CA SER A 117 -18.53 0.02 6.68
C SER A 117 -19.18 -0.96 7.66
N ASN A 118 -20.32 -0.60 8.27
CA ASN A 118 -21.07 -1.53 9.11
C ASN A 118 -21.74 -2.65 8.30
N TYR A 119 -22.18 -2.39 7.07
CA TYR A 119 -22.64 -3.44 6.16
C TYR A 119 -21.52 -4.40 5.76
N ILE A 120 -20.30 -3.89 5.50
CA ILE A 120 -19.11 -4.76 5.27
C ILE A 120 -18.87 -5.69 6.46
N LYS A 121 -18.91 -5.17 7.70
CA LYS A 121 -18.71 -5.97 8.93
C LYS A 121 -19.76 -7.08 9.07
N GLN A 122 -20.97 -6.86 8.55
CA GLN A 122 -22.07 -7.82 8.52
C GLN A 122 -22.06 -8.70 7.26
N GLN A 123 -21.03 -8.60 6.41
CA GLN A 123 -20.91 -9.33 5.13
C GLN A 123 -22.04 -9.01 4.14
N GLN A 124 -22.71 -7.86 4.30
CA GLN A 124 -23.77 -7.35 3.44
C GLN A 124 -23.17 -6.48 2.33
N TYR A 125 -22.43 -7.12 1.41
CA TYR A 125 -21.60 -6.41 0.44
C TYR A 125 -22.39 -5.63 -0.62
N LYS A 126 -23.62 -6.04 -0.97
CA LYS A 126 -24.45 -5.32 -1.94
C LYS A 126 -25.02 -4.04 -1.35
N GLU A 127 -25.46 -4.09 -0.10
CA GLU A 127 -25.96 -2.96 0.68
C GLU A 127 -24.82 -1.96 0.97
N ALA A 128 -23.64 -2.48 1.32
CA ALA A 128 -22.43 -1.68 1.43
C ALA A 128 -22.10 -0.96 0.13
N LEU A 129 -22.11 -1.67 -1.01
CA LEU A 129 -21.81 -1.10 -2.31
C LEU A 129 -22.79 0.02 -2.71
N ASN A 130 -24.10 -0.19 -2.53
CA ASN A 130 -25.10 0.85 -2.76
C ASN A 130 -24.85 2.10 -1.89
N SER A 131 -24.49 1.89 -0.63
CA SER A 131 -24.15 2.98 0.29
C SER A 131 -22.88 3.72 -0.15
N PHE A 132 -21.82 3.01 -0.54
CA PHE A 132 -20.60 3.64 -1.06
C PHE A 132 -20.84 4.41 -2.37
N GLN A 133 -21.71 3.93 -3.26
CA GLN A 133 -22.09 4.67 -4.47
C GLN A 133 -22.79 5.99 -4.15
N GLN A 134 -23.69 6.00 -3.15
CA GLN A 134 -24.34 7.22 -2.68
C GLN A 134 -23.34 8.18 -2.00
N ALA A 135 -22.41 7.65 -1.20
CA ALA A 135 -21.35 8.45 -0.60
C ALA A 135 -20.45 9.08 -1.67
N LEU A 136 -20.03 8.29 -2.66
CA LEU A 136 -19.20 8.74 -3.77
C LEU A 136 -19.87 9.85 -4.57
N GLN A 137 -21.15 9.70 -4.89
CA GLN A 137 -21.91 10.75 -5.60
C GLN A 137 -21.94 12.04 -4.80
N SER A 138 -22.23 11.95 -3.50
CA SER A 138 -22.24 13.11 -2.61
C SER A 138 -20.85 13.75 -2.49
N GLN A 139 -19.77 12.95 -2.43
CA GLN A 139 -18.39 13.45 -2.38
C GLN A 139 -18.01 14.17 -3.67
N ARG A 140 -18.38 13.64 -4.84
CA ARG A 140 -18.14 14.28 -6.14
C ARG A 140 -18.82 15.64 -6.25
N GLU A 141 -20.08 15.72 -5.84
CA GLU A 141 -20.83 16.99 -5.85
C GLU A 141 -20.21 18.06 -4.94
N LEU A 142 -19.61 17.65 -3.81
CA LEU A 142 -19.08 18.55 -2.81
C LEU A 142 -17.60 18.93 -3.04
N LEU A 143 -16.78 17.96 -3.45
CA LEU A 143 -15.32 18.08 -3.48
C LEU A 143 -14.77 18.09 -4.92
N GLY A 144 -15.56 17.64 -5.89
CA GLY A 144 -15.16 17.43 -7.28
C GLY A 144 -14.76 15.99 -7.60
N GLU A 145 -14.68 15.70 -8.90
CA GLU A 145 -14.51 14.34 -9.45
C GLU A 145 -13.17 13.66 -9.10
N LYS A 146 -12.14 14.45 -8.81
CA LYS A 146 -10.77 13.96 -8.60
C LYS A 146 -10.20 14.35 -7.24
N HIS A 147 -11.04 14.69 -6.26
CA HIS A 147 -10.52 15.08 -4.96
C HIS A 147 -9.87 13.89 -4.23
N TYR A 148 -8.68 14.05 -3.65
CA TYR A 148 -7.91 12.94 -3.07
C TYR A 148 -8.73 12.06 -2.12
N LYS A 149 -9.57 12.64 -1.26
CA LYS A 149 -10.41 11.90 -0.29
C LYS A 149 -11.31 10.81 -0.92
N LEU A 150 -11.60 10.84 -2.22
CA LEU A 150 -12.40 9.81 -2.90
C LEU A 150 -11.70 8.44 -2.95
N TRP A 151 -10.38 8.38 -2.77
CA TRP A 151 -9.60 7.12 -2.85
C TRP A 151 -10.17 6.05 -1.91
N ASN A 152 -10.56 6.44 -0.69
CA ASN A 152 -11.03 5.50 0.33
C ASN A 152 -12.33 4.81 -0.09
N THR A 153 -13.20 5.55 -0.80
CA THR A 153 -14.50 5.06 -1.26
C THR A 153 -14.29 4.11 -2.42
N PHE A 154 -13.39 4.42 -3.35
CA PHE A 154 -12.96 3.49 -4.39
C PHE A 154 -12.37 2.20 -3.80
N ALA A 155 -11.47 2.30 -2.82
CA ALA A 155 -10.89 1.12 -2.18
C ALA A 155 -11.95 0.21 -1.52
N HIS A 156 -12.91 0.80 -0.80
CA HIS A 156 -14.00 0.05 -0.19
C HIS A 156 -14.95 -0.58 -1.22
N MET A 157 -15.24 0.11 -2.31
CA MET A 157 -16.02 -0.45 -3.42
C MET A 157 -15.28 -1.63 -4.08
N GLY A 158 -13.96 -1.50 -4.27
CA GLY A 158 -13.11 -2.60 -4.73
C GLY A 158 -13.22 -3.84 -3.84
N ASN A 159 -13.13 -3.64 -2.52
CA ASN A 159 -13.31 -4.72 -1.54
C ASN A 159 -14.70 -5.37 -1.64
N CYS A 160 -15.77 -4.58 -1.78
CA CYS A 160 -17.12 -5.11 -1.93
C CYS A 160 -17.25 -5.98 -3.20
N TYR A 161 -16.76 -5.50 -4.35
CA TYR A 161 -16.79 -6.28 -5.58
C TYR A 161 -15.96 -7.56 -5.50
N TYR A 162 -14.82 -7.53 -4.81
CA TYR A 162 -14.02 -8.72 -4.57
C TYR A 162 -14.78 -9.80 -3.79
N TYR A 163 -15.43 -9.43 -2.68
CA TYR A 163 -16.25 -10.38 -1.91
C TYR A 163 -17.49 -10.86 -2.68
N LEU A 164 -17.99 -10.07 -3.62
CA LEU A 164 -19.04 -10.45 -4.55
C LEU A 164 -18.55 -11.29 -5.74
N LYS A 165 -17.25 -11.60 -5.82
CA LYS A 165 -16.61 -12.34 -6.91
C LYS A 165 -16.69 -11.64 -8.28
N GLU A 166 -16.86 -10.32 -8.28
CA GLU A 166 -16.84 -9.46 -9.45
C GLU A 166 -15.43 -8.87 -9.64
N TYR A 167 -14.46 -9.74 -9.95
CA TYR A 167 -13.04 -9.42 -9.90
C TYR A 167 -12.61 -8.29 -10.84
N GLU A 168 -13.18 -8.18 -12.04
CA GLU A 168 -12.86 -7.11 -12.99
C GLU A 168 -13.30 -5.73 -12.48
N LYS A 169 -14.40 -5.66 -11.73
CA LYS A 169 -14.83 -4.41 -11.09
C LYS A 169 -13.96 -4.10 -9.88
N ALA A 170 -13.61 -5.12 -9.10
CA ALA A 170 -12.73 -4.96 -7.95
C ALA A 170 -11.38 -4.34 -8.34
N THR A 171 -10.74 -4.90 -9.37
CA THR A 171 -9.44 -4.42 -9.86
C THR A 171 -9.54 -3.00 -10.40
N ARG A 172 -10.60 -2.66 -11.14
CA ARG A 172 -10.82 -1.30 -11.62
C ARG A 172 -10.92 -0.28 -10.49
N TYR A 173 -11.74 -0.54 -9.47
CA TYR A 173 -11.90 0.41 -8.35
C TYR A 173 -10.66 0.52 -7.48
N TRP A 174 -9.91 -0.56 -7.27
CA TRP A 174 -8.61 -0.49 -6.59
C TRP A 174 -7.57 0.28 -7.42
N HIS A 175 -7.58 0.13 -8.75
CA HIS A 175 -6.72 0.93 -9.63
C HIS A 175 -7.07 2.41 -9.57
N ASP A 176 -8.36 2.77 -9.70
CA ASP A 176 -8.85 4.15 -9.58
C ASP A 176 -8.45 4.75 -8.22
N SER A 177 -8.54 3.96 -7.15
CA SER A 177 -8.10 4.35 -5.81
C SER A 177 -6.60 4.65 -5.76
N PHE A 178 -5.75 3.75 -6.25
CA PHE A 178 -4.30 3.92 -6.19
C PHE A 178 -3.83 5.06 -7.09
N GLN A 179 -4.38 5.17 -8.31
CA GLN A 179 -4.08 6.25 -9.24
C GLN A 179 -4.38 7.62 -8.62
N LEU A 180 -5.51 7.76 -7.91
CA LEU A 180 -5.83 9.00 -7.22
C LEU A 180 -4.83 9.33 -6.11
N LEU A 181 -4.30 8.33 -5.40
CA LEU A 181 -3.23 8.53 -4.43
C LEU A 181 -1.92 8.98 -5.10
N GLU A 182 -1.58 8.41 -6.26
CA GLU A 182 -0.41 8.81 -7.05
C GLU A 182 -0.52 10.26 -7.56
N GLU A 183 -1.70 10.66 -8.07
CA GLU A 183 -1.96 12.02 -8.58
C GLU A 183 -1.68 13.10 -7.50
N TYR A 184 -1.86 12.76 -6.22
CA TYR A 184 -1.63 13.66 -5.08
C TYR A 184 -0.35 13.38 -4.29
N SER A 185 0.51 12.47 -4.76
CA SER A 185 1.73 12.05 -4.05
C SER A 185 1.47 11.54 -2.62
N LEU A 186 0.30 10.93 -2.39
CA LEU A 186 -0.14 10.39 -1.10
C LEU A 186 0.13 8.89 -0.93
N GLN A 187 0.53 8.19 -1.99
CA GLN A 187 0.79 6.75 -1.97
C GLN A 187 1.86 6.34 -0.95
N TYR A 188 2.80 7.24 -0.62
CA TYR A 188 3.84 7.02 0.38
C TYR A 188 3.43 7.39 1.81
N LYS A 189 2.27 8.03 1.97
CA LYS A 189 1.78 8.56 3.26
C LYS A 189 0.59 7.79 3.80
N ILE A 190 -0.08 7.03 2.93
CA ILE A 190 -1.28 6.27 3.26
C ILE A 190 -0.94 4.79 3.28
N GLU A 191 -0.99 4.18 4.47
CA GLU A 191 -0.68 2.76 4.68
C GLU A 191 -1.54 1.84 3.80
N SER A 192 -2.80 2.20 3.56
CA SER A 192 -3.69 1.43 2.69
C SER A 192 -3.22 1.33 1.24
N SER A 193 -2.24 2.12 0.80
CA SER A 193 -1.68 2.04 -0.55
C SER A 193 -1.05 0.67 -0.83
N THR A 194 -0.34 0.09 0.14
CA THR A 194 0.23 -1.27 0.00
C THR A 194 -0.89 -2.31 -0.05
N VAL A 195 -1.88 -2.20 0.84
CA VAL A 195 -3.04 -3.11 0.90
C VAL A 195 -3.84 -3.11 -0.42
N ILE A 196 -4.04 -1.93 -1.03
CA ILE A 196 -4.71 -1.83 -2.34
C ILE A 196 -3.92 -2.59 -3.42
N LEU A 197 -2.59 -2.43 -3.45
CA LEU A 197 -1.74 -3.14 -4.41
C LEU A 197 -1.67 -4.64 -4.13
N GLU A 198 -1.59 -5.06 -2.87
CA GLU A 198 -1.62 -6.47 -2.47
C GLU A 198 -2.92 -7.15 -2.92
N ASN A 199 -4.05 -6.47 -2.75
CA ASN A 199 -5.34 -6.95 -3.24
C ASN A 199 -5.37 -7.10 -4.77
N LEU A 200 -4.80 -6.14 -5.51
CA LEU A 200 -4.64 -6.23 -6.96
C LEU A 200 -3.75 -7.41 -7.36
N ILE A 201 -2.59 -7.57 -6.71
CA ILE A 201 -1.64 -8.66 -6.95
C ILE A 201 -2.30 -10.02 -6.72
N HIS A 202 -3.06 -10.14 -5.62
CA HIS A 202 -3.79 -11.36 -5.29
C HIS A 202 -4.80 -11.72 -6.38
N VAL A 203 -5.66 -10.79 -6.77
CA VAL A 203 -6.67 -11.04 -7.80
C VAL A 203 -6.04 -11.32 -9.16
N TYR A 204 -5.02 -10.57 -9.57
CA TYR A 204 -4.32 -10.85 -10.82
C TYR A 204 -3.61 -12.22 -10.82
N SER A 205 -3.19 -12.70 -9.65
CA SER A 205 -2.70 -14.07 -9.50
C SER A 205 -3.82 -15.11 -9.72
N GLU A 206 -5.03 -14.89 -9.17
CA GLU A 206 -6.18 -15.77 -9.40
C GLU A 206 -6.60 -15.79 -10.87
N LEU A 207 -6.57 -14.63 -11.52
CA LEU A 207 -6.92 -14.47 -12.94
C LEU A 207 -5.81 -14.89 -13.90
N GLN A 208 -4.64 -15.29 -13.40
CA GLN A 208 -3.43 -15.57 -14.19
C GLN A 208 -3.03 -14.41 -15.12
N ASN A 209 -3.38 -13.17 -14.74
CA ASN A 209 -2.98 -11.96 -15.45
C ASN A 209 -1.59 -11.53 -14.98
N TYR A 210 -0.57 -12.24 -15.47
CA TYR A 210 0.82 -12.03 -15.06
C TYR A 210 1.36 -10.64 -15.38
N GLN A 211 0.87 -10.02 -16.46
CA GLN A 211 1.24 -8.65 -16.83
C GLN A 211 0.77 -7.64 -15.80
N ALA A 212 -0.52 -7.64 -15.47
CA ALA A 212 -1.08 -6.70 -14.48
C ALA A 212 -0.58 -6.99 -13.06
N LYS A 213 -0.31 -8.27 -12.73
CA LYS A 213 0.35 -8.65 -11.48
C LYS A 213 1.76 -8.03 -11.38
N LYS A 214 2.58 -8.18 -12.42
CA LYS A 214 3.92 -7.60 -12.52
C LYS A 214 3.91 -6.08 -12.34
N GLU A 215 3.02 -5.38 -13.04
CA GLU A 215 2.86 -3.92 -12.93
C GLU A 215 2.48 -3.50 -11.50
N SER A 216 1.60 -4.26 -10.84
CA SER A 216 1.21 -3.98 -9.45
C SER A 216 2.36 -4.22 -8.48
N LEU A 217 3.14 -5.30 -8.65
CA LEU A 217 4.34 -5.59 -7.85
C LEU A 217 5.39 -4.48 -7.96
N LEU A 218 5.62 -3.94 -9.17
CA LEU A 218 6.56 -2.85 -9.40
C LEU A 218 6.15 -1.56 -8.66
N LYS A 219 4.85 -1.31 -8.52
CA LYS A 219 4.34 -0.17 -7.73
C LYS A 219 4.53 -0.35 -6.23
N VAL A 220 4.63 -1.58 -5.73
CA VAL A 220 4.83 -1.88 -4.31
C VAL A 220 6.26 -1.59 -3.86
N ILE A 221 7.26 -1.92 -4.67
CA ILE A 221 8.70 -1.76 -4.36
C ILE A 221 9.03 -0.40 -3.70
N PRO A 222 8.72 0.77 -4.31
CA PRO A 222 9.10 2.06 -3.75
C PRO A 222 8.35 2.41 -2.45
N LEU A 223 7.25 1.71 -2.11
CA LEU A 223 6.56 1.86 -0.84
C LEU A 223 7.33 1.17 0.30
N TYR A 224 7.90 0.00 0.02
CA TYR A 224 8.72 -0.76 0.97
C TYR A 224 10.10 -0.14 1.16
N GLU A 225 10.72 0.40 0.10
CA GLU A 225 12.04 1.06 0.20
C GLU A 225 12.03 2.28 1.13
N LYS A 226 10.88 2.95 1.29
CA LYS A 226 10.71 4.10 2.19
C LYS A 226 10.30 3.69 3.62
N SER A 227 10.04 2.41 3.86
CA SER A 227 9.63 1.87 5.17
C SER A 227 10.86 1.52 6.05
N PRO A 228 10.71 1.32 7.38
CA PRO A 228 11.82 0.99 8.27
C PRO A 228 12.63 -0.24 7.81
N LYS A 229 13.98 -0.13 7.83
CA LYS A 229 14.92 -0.95 7.05
C LYS A 229 14.87 -2.47 7.27
N GLU A 230 14.64 -2.97 8.49
CA GLU A 230 14.83 -4.40 8.80
C GLU A 230 13.74 -5.29 8.20
N LYS A 231 12.47 -4.89 8.25
CA LYS A 231 11.37 -5.67 7.67
C LYS A 231 11.30 -5.54 6.13
N ALA A 232 11.70 -4.38 5.61
CA ALA A 232 11.66 -4.08 4.18
C ALA A 232 12.56 -4.98 3.32
N THR A 233 13.62 -5.58 3.87
CA THR A 233 14.61 -6.33 3.07
C THR A 233 14.11 -7.70 2.64
N GLU A 234 13.50 -8.48 3.55
CA GLU A 234 12.91 -9.78 3.20
C GLU A 234 11.71 -9.64 2.26
N ASP A 235 10.84 -8.67 2.56
CA ASP A 235 9.66 -8.37 1.74
C ASP A 235 10.07 -7.97 0.31
N LEU A 236 11.11 -7.13 0.17
CA LEU A 236 11.64 -6.73 -1.14
C LEU A 236 12.22 -7.91 -1.93
N ILE A 237 12.92 -8.84 -1.27
CA ILE A 237 13.39 -10.06 -1.93
C ILE A 237 12.19 -10.86 -2.45
N SER A 238 11.16 -11.06 -1.62
CA SER A 238 9.94 -11.79 -2.03
C SER A 238 9.27 -11.15 -3.25
N LEU A 239 9.13 -9.82 -3.26
CA LEU A 239 8.54 -9.08 -4.38
C LEU A 239 9.35 -9.28 -5.68
N LEU A 240 10.68 -9.20 -5.63
CA LEU A 240 11.54 -9.43 -6.80
C LEU A 240 11.39 -10.85 -7.34
N LEU A 241 11.23 -11.85 -6.46
CA LEU A 241 11.00 -13.23 -6.87
C LEU A 241 9.64 -13.43 -7.53
N GLU A 242 8.60 -12.78 -7.02
CA GLU A 242 7.28 -12.82 -7.65
C GLU A 242 7.26 -12.13 -9.01
N ILE A 243 8.01 -11.03 -9.17
CA ILE A 243 8.18 -10.37 -10.47
C ILE A 243 8.91 -11.30 -11.45
N ALA A 244 9.97 -11.99 -11.01
CA ALA A 244 10.67 -12.96 -11.83
C ALA A 244 9.75 -14.12 -12.25
N ASP A 245 8.88 -14.61 -11.38
CA ASP A 245 7.87 -15.61 -11.74
C ASP A 245 6.87 -15.09 -12.77
N CYS A 246 6.46 -13.82 -12.69
CA CYS A 246 5.63 -13.21 -13.72
C CYS A 246 6.38 -13.13 -15.05
N CYS A 247 7.65 -12.71 -15.05
CA CYS A 247 8.49 -12.66 -16.25
C CYS A 247 8.66 -14.05 -16.89
N GLU A 248 8.86 -15.11 -16.09
CA GLU A 248 8.90 -16.49 -16.58
C GLU A 248 7.61 -16.85 -17.34
N LYS A 249 6.46 -16.50 -16.77
CA LYS A 249 5.14 -16.80 -17.35
C LYS A 249 4.83 -16.00 -18.61
N LEU A 250 5.41 -14.80 -18.71
CA LEU A 250 5.33 -13.92 -19.88
C LEU A 250 6.41 -14.22 -20.93
N GLU A 251 7.31 -15.19 -20.67
CA GLU A 251 8.47 -15.52 -21.51
C GLU A 251 9.47 -14.37 -21.68
N GLU A 252 9.52 -13.45 -20.71
CA GLU A 252 10.40 -12.28 -20.65
C GLU A 252 11.73 -12.62 -19.95
N TYR A 253 12.46 -13.60 -20.50
CA TYR A 253 13.60 -14.21 -19.81
C TYR A 253 14.77 -13.25 -19.49
N LYS A 254 14.91 -12.16 -20.25
CA LYS A 254 15.93 -11.13 -19.95
C LYS A 254 15.59 -10.38 -18.67
N GLU A 255 14.32 -10.02 -18.49
CA GLU A 255 13.84 -9.35 -17.28
C GLU A 255 13.83 -10.31 -16.09
N GLU A 256 13.38 -11.56 -16.29
CA GLU A 256 13.50 -12.63 -15.29
C GLU A 256 14.94 -12.72 -14.76
N SER A 257 15.94 -12.69 -15.65
CA SER A 257 17.36 -12.71 -15.26
C SER A 257 17.77 -11.52 -14.42
N SER A 258 17.28 -10.33 -14.74
CA SER A 258 17.60 -9.10 -14.02
C SER A 258 17.06 -9.18 -12.59
N TYR A 259 15.78 -9.49 -12.42
CA TYR A 259 15.14 -9.55 -11.11
C TYR A 259 15.66 -10.70 -10.24
N LEU A 260 15.97 -11.87 -10.81
CA LEU A 260 16.61 -12.96 -10.06
C LEU A 260 18.02 -12.59 -9.59
N THR A 261 18.78 -11.86 -10.41
CA THR A 261 20.14 -11.40 -10.03
C THR A 261 20.04 -10.39 -8.89
N GLU A 262 19.16 -9.41 -8.99
CA GLU A 262 18.94 -8.42 -7.94
C GLU A 262 18.47 -9.08 -6.63
N ALA A 263 17.51 -10.02 -6.71
CA ALA A 263 17.06 -10.77 -5.55
C ALA A 263 18.20 -11.58 -4.91
N SER A 264 19.07 -12.18 -5.73
CA SER A 264 20.27 -12.90 -5.28
C SER A 264 21.21 -11.99 -4.51
N GLU A 265 21.48 -10.79 -5.03
CA GLU A 265 22.39 -9.82 -4.42
C GLU A 265 21.86 -9.32 -3.07
N LYS A 266 20.55 -9.00 -3.00
CA LYS A 266 19.91 -8.60 -1.74
C LYS A 266 19.90 -9.74 -0.72
N LEU A 267 19.60 -10.96 -1.15
CA LEU A 267 19.62 -12.15 -0.29
C LEU A 267 21.03 -12.42 0.26
N LYS A 268 22.05 -12.27 -0.59
CA LYS A 268 23.47 -12.39 -0.22
C LYS A 268 23.86 -11.35 0.84
N ALA A 269 23.47 -10.10 0.64
CA ALA A 269 23.76 -9.00 1.56
C ALA A 269 23.05 -9.18 2.92
N TYR A 270 21.84 -9.74 2.90
CA TYR A 270 21.03 -9.92 4.11
C TYR A 270 21.44 -11.15 4.94
N GLN A 271 21.67 -12.31 4.31
CA GLN A 271 21.88 -13.58 5.01
C GLN A 271 23.35 -14.06 5.03
N GLY A 272 24.22 -13.43 4.25
CA GLY A 272 25.61 -13.85 4.06
C GLY A 272 25.77 -15.01 3.07
N GLU A 273 26.95 -15.11 2.46
CA GLU A 273 27.27 -16.09 1.41
C GLU A 273 27.13 -17.56 1.83
N ASN A 274 27.29 -17.83 3.13
CA ASN A 274 27.28 -19.18 3.69
C ASN A 274 25.88 -19.66 4.09
N ASN A 275 24.84 -18.86 3.86
CA ASN A 275 23.47 -19.26 4.17
C ASN A 275 22.94 -20.27 3.13
N GLU A 276 22.36 -21.36 3.63
CA GLU A 276 21.79 -22.42 2.80
C GLU A 276 20.71 -21.91 1.84
N SER A 277 19.92 -20.92 2.25
CA SER A 277 18.86 -20.32 1.42
C SER A 277 19.43 -19.60 0.19
N TYR A 278 20.51 -18.83 0.36
CA TYR A 278 21.22 -18.18 -0.75
C TYR A 278 21.85 -19.21 -1.70
N PHE A 279 22.44 -20.28 -1.15
CA PHE A 279 23.01 -21.35 -1.96
C PHE A 279 21.95 -22.10 -2.77
N ARG A 280 20.81 -22.46 -2.16
CA ARG A 280 19.68 -23.09 -2.87
C ARG A 280 19.10 -22.19 -3.95
N PHE A 281 18.95 -20.89 -3.65
CA PHE A 281 18.47 -19.90 -4.61
C PHE A 281 19.37 -19.82 -5.86
N SER A 282 20.66 -19.59 -5.65
CA SER A 282 21.65 -19.43 -6.71
C SER A 282 21.89 -20.71 -7.52
N SER A 283 21.88 -21.88 -6.87
CA SER A 283 22.13 -23.16 -7.54
C SER A 283 20.94 -23.74 -8.30
N VAL A 284 19.70 -23.42 -7.91
CA VAL A 284 18.51 -24.03 -8.55
C VAL A 284 17.86 -23.06 -9.54
N ARG A 285 17.51 -21.84 -9.08
CA ARG A 285 16.65 -20.95 -9.86
C ARG A 285 17.41 -20.27 -11.00
N LEU A 286 18.60 -19.73 -10.72
CA LEU A 286 19.47 -19.14 -11.76
C LEU A 286 19.94 -20.18 -12.78
N ASN A 287 20.25 -21.42 -12.35
CA ASN A 287 20.64 -22.47 -13.28
C ASN A 287 19.48 -22.93 -14.18
N ARG A 288 18.26 -23.00 -13.65
CA ARG A 288 17.07 -23.26 -14.47
C ARG A 288 16.85 -22.18 -15.52
N LEU A 289 17.02 -20.90 -15.17
CA LEU A 289 16.93 -19.80 -16.11
C LEU A 289 18.04 -19.86 -17.18
N ARG A 290 19.29 -20.11 -16.80
CA ARG A 290 20.40 -20.30 -17.75
C ARG A 290 20.07 -21.36 -18.78
N ASN A 291 19.51 -22.49 -18.37
CA ASN A 291 19.10 -23.57 -19.28
C ASN A 291 17.99 -23.12 -20.24
N LYS A 292 17.02 -22.30 -19.79
CA LYS A 292 15.95 -21.76 -20.66
C LYS A 292 16.48 -20.74 -21.66
N LEU A 293 17.29 -19.78 -21.21
CA LEU A 293 17.94 -18.78 -22.08
C LEU A 293 18.76 -19.46 -23.17
N LEU A 294 19.50 -20.50 -22.81
CA LEU A 294 20.27 -21.32 -23.71
C LEU A 294 19.38 -22.07 -24.72
N ALA A 295 18.30 -22.72 -24.25
CA ALA A 295 17.35 -23.39 -25.12
C ALA A 295 16.71 -22.41 -26.13
N ASN A 296 16.38 -21.18 -25.71
CA ASN A 296 15.82 -20.16 -26.59
C ASN A 296 16.86 -19.60 -27.58
N TYR A 297 18.11 -19.42 -27.13
CA TYR A 297 19.22 -19.06 -28.02
C TYR A 297 19.43 -20.13 -29.09
N LEU A 298 19.45 -21.41 -28.71
CA LEU A 298 19.58 -22.54 -29.65
C LEU A 298 18.38 -22.70 -30.60
N LYS A 299 17.17 -22.28 -30.19
CA LYS A 299 15.99 -22.25 -31.07
C LYS A 299 16.02 -21.09 -32.07
N SER A 300 16.64 -19.96 -31.72
CA SER A 300 16.63 -18.73 -32.53
C SER A 300 17.88 -18.54 -33.39
N GLY A 301 19.03 -19.05 -32.96
CA GLY A 301 20.27 -19.09 -33.74
C GLY A 301 20.37 -20.41 -34.51
N GLY A 302 20.51 -20.33 -35.83
CA GLY A 302 20.71 -21.49 -36.70
C GLY A 302 21.78 -22.44 -36.16
N ASN A 303 21.40 -23.71 -36.00
CA ASN A 303 22.17 -24.83 -35.46
C ASN A 303 23.66 -24.83 -35.85
N GLU A 304 24.54 -24.37 -34.96
CA GLU A 304 25.90 -24.90 -34.88
C GLU A 304 25.94 -25.99 -33.80
N LEU A 305 26.17 -27.22 -34.25
CA LEU A 305 26.25 -28.42 -33.42
C LEU A 305 27.27 -28.29 -32.26
N ALA A 306 28.30 -27.47 -32.45
CA ALA A 306 29.30 -27.14 -31.42
C ALA A 306 28.67 -26.32 -30.28
N THR A 307 27.88 -25.31 -30.62
CA THR A 307 27.18 -24.46 -29.66
C THR A 307 26.17 -25.27 -28.86
N VAL A 308 25.41 -26.17 -29.49
CA VAL A 308 24.48 -27.09 -28.80
C VAL A 308 25.22 -28.02 -27.83
N ARG A 309 26.39 -28.55 -28.22
CA ARG A 309 27.19 -29.48 -27.39
C ARG A 309 27.85 -28.79 -26.19
N ILE A 310 28.44 -27.61 -26.39
CA ILE A 310 29.02 -26.80 -25.31
C ILE A 310 27.92 -26.37 -24.33
N SER A 311 26.77 -25.99 -24.87
CA SER A 311 25.57 -25.64 -24.11
C SER A 311 25.06 -26.80 -23.25
N ALA A 312 24.89 -27.98 -23.84
CA ALA A 312 24.48 -29.20 -23.12
C ALA A 312 25.51 -29.62 -22.07
N PHE A 313 26.80 -29.39 -22.31
CA PHE A 313 27.87 -29.63 -21.35
C PHE A 313 27.80 -28.65 -20.15
N CYS A 314 27.54 -27.37 -20.40
CA CYS A 314 27.31 -26.38 -19.34
C CYS A 314 26.05 -26.69 -18.52
N VAL A 315 24.97 -27.13 -19.16
CA VAL A 315 23.73 -27.60 -18.49
C VAL A 315 24.01 -28.81 -17.60
N ALA A 316 24.79 -29.78 -18.09
CA ALA A 316 25.18 -30.98 -17.33
C ALA A 316 26.09 -30.66 -16.13
N MET A 317 26.96 -29.65 -16.27
CA MET A 317 27.82 -29.16 -15.19
C MET A 317 27.05 -28.38 -14.12
N LEU A 318 26.06 -27.56 -14.53
CA LEU A 318 25.27 -26.72 -13.62
C LEU A 318 24.11 -27.46 -12.94
N SER A 319 23.60 -28.54 -13.55
CA SER A 319 22.52 -29.37 -12.98
C SER A 319 22.98 -30.35 -11.91
N ASN A 320 24.29 -30.52 -11.72
CA ASN A 320 24.85 -31.51 -10.81
C ASN A 320 25.57 -30.83 -9.64
N ASN A 321 24.81 -30.43 -8.61
CA ASN A 321 25.31 -29.76 -7.40
C ASN A 321 26.45 -30.54 -6.68
N SER A 322 26.58 -31.86 -6.89
CA SER A 322 27.68 -32.64 -6.31
C SER A 322 29.03 -32.46 -7.02
N PHE A 323 29.02 -32.01 -8.27
CA PHE A 323 30.23 -31.87 -9.08
C PHE A 323 30.95 -30.54 -8.79
N ILE A 324 30.19 -29.46 -8.57
CA ILE A 324 30.72 -28.13 -8.20
C ILE A 324 31.41 -28.16 -6.81
N CYS A 325 30.85 -28.90 -5.85
CA CYS A 325 31.48 -29.10 -4.52
C CYS A 325 32.79 -29.90 -4.58
N LYS A 326 33.00 -30.75 -5.60
CA LYS A 326 34.29 -31.44 -5.83
C LYS A 326 35.25 -30.61 -6.69
N TYR A 327 34.77 -29.60 -7.41
CA TYR A 327 35.52 -28.79 -8.37
C TYR A 327 36.42 -27.74 -7.71
N SER A 328 36.00 -27.16 -6.60
CA SER A 328 36.81 -26.19 -5.83
C SER A 328 38.09 -26.80 -5.25
N ILE A 329 38.10 -28.13 -5.02
CA ILE A 329 39.27 -28.89 -4.56
C ILE A 329 40.22 -29.20 -5.73
N PHE A 330 39.71 -29.37 -6.95
CA PHE A 330 40.49 -29.81 -8.10
C PHE A 330 41.33 -28.68 -8.73
N PHE A 331 40.80 -27.45 -8.81
CA PHE A 331 41.50 -26.33 -9.45
C PHE A 331 42.52 -25.60 -8.56
N ARG A 332 42.45 -25.74 -7.22
CA ARG A 332 43.55 -25.30 -6.34
C ARG A 332 44.87 -26.04 -6.58
N LYS A 333 44.83 -27.16 -7.31
CA LYS A 333 46.01 -28.00 -7.57
C LYS A 333 46.65 -27.76 -8.95
N TYR A 334 46.03 -27.01 -9.87
CA TYR A 334 46.45 -26.97 -11.28
C TYR A 334 46.44 -25.60 -11.98
N GLU A 335 46.36 -24.46 -11.28
CA GLU A 335 46.56 -23.10 -11.83
C GLU A 335 46.10 -22.88 -13.30
N LEU A 336 44.82 -23.12 -13.59
CA LEU A 336 44.25 -22.84 -14.91
C LEU A 336 43.35 -21.61 -14.83
N SER A 337 43.73 -20.56 -15.55
CA SER A 337 43.11 -19.23 -15.57
C SER A 337 41.67 -19.27 -16.12
N ALA A 338 40.74 -18.65 -15.39
CA ALA A 338 39.37 -18.37 -15.81
C ALA A 338 39.34 -17.24 -16.86
N ALA A 339 39.79 -17.49 -18.09
CA ALA A 339 39.81 -16.51 -19.16
C ALA A 339 38.87 -16.82 -20.33
N VAL A 340 37.94 -17.76 -20.19
CA VAL A 340 36.88 -17.98 -21.19
C VAL A 340 35.58 -18.32 -20.45
N LEU A 341 34.51 -17.62 -20.84
CA LEU A 341 33.20 -17.41 -20.18
C LEU A 341 33.16 -16.14 -19.34
#